data_AF-A0A2V6I464-F1
#
_entry.id   AF-A0A2V6I464-F1
#
_cell.length_a   1.000
_cell.length_b   1.000
_cell.length_c   1.000
_cell.angle_alpha   90.00
_cell.angle_beta   90.00
_cell.angle_gamma   90.00
#
_symmetry.space_group_name_H-M   'P 1'
#
loop_
_entity.id
_entity.type
_entity.pdbx_description
1 polymer ?
#
loop_
_entity_poly.entity_id
_entity_poly.type
_entity_poly.pdbx_seq_one_letter_code
_entity_poly.pdbx_strand_id
1 'polypeptide(L)'
;ADDGYGDAKSVTRTIREYEAMGVSAIFIEDQAAPKKCGHMEGKKVIEQKSMVHKIEAACAARENPEFFILARTDAIEPHGLRDALKRGEAYLKAGADGVYFEGPTDLKQLEKIGKEFGKLPLAVSVLEGGGKTPWLPPKQFFELGFSMILYPTSILFRMAKAIERGASDLKNGHPMSSVDGVDMKQFEEILSLKFWAQMEKKFPV
;
A
#
# COMPACT_ATOMS: atom_id res chain seq x y z
N ALA A 1 -1.41 -6.77 -2.99
CA ALA A 1 -2.09 -8.07 -3.12
C ALA A 1 -1.44 -9.08 -2.18
N ASP A 2 -1.18 -8.67 -0.93
CA ASP A 2 -0.51 -9.50 0.09
C ASP A 2 0.67 -10.29 -0.50
N ASP A 3 0.72 -11.61 -0.30
CA ASP A 3 1.76 -12.51 -0.82
C ASP A 3 1.38 -13.14 -2.18
N GLY A 4 0.33 -12.66 -2.84
CA GLY A 4 -0.22 -13.25 -4.07
C GLY A 4 -1.11 -14.47 -3.84
N TYR A 5 -1.59 -14.68 -2.61
CA TYR A 5 -2.62 -15.64 -2.24
C TYR A 5 -2.29 -17.11 -2.52
N GLY A 6 -1.00 -17.48 -2.49
CA GLY A 6 -0.55 -18.86 -2.61
C GLY A 6 0.65 -19.05 -3.53
N ASP A 7 0.53 -20.00 -4.45
CA ASP A 7 1.59 -20.40 -5.38
C ASP A 7 1.54 -19.60 -6.70
N ALA A 8 2.31 -20.03 -7.71
CA ALA A 8 2.33 -19.39 -9.02
C ALA A 8 0.94 -19.31 -9.70
N LYS A 9 0.06 -20.31 -9.50
CA LYS A 9 -1.29 -20.29 -10.09
C LYS A 9 -2.15 -19.22 -9.44
N SER A 10 -2.07 -19.11 -8.11
CA SER A 10 -2.73 -18.04 -7.36
C SER A 10 -2.22 -16.67 -7.79
N VAL A 11 -0.91 -16.50 -7.93
CA VAL A 11 -0.31 -15.24 -8.40
C VAL A 11 -0.81 -14.89 -9.79
N THR A 12 -0.74 -15.82 -10.75
CA THR A 12 -1.23 -15.59 -12.13
C THR A 12 -2.69 -15.17 -12.15
N ARG A 13 -3.55 -15.84 -11.38
CA ARG A 13 -4.96 -15.45 -11.25
C ARG A 13 -5.11 -14.04 -10.66
N THR A 14 -4.33 -13.74 -9.62
CA THR A 14 -4.32 -12.43 -8.95
C THR A 14 -3.99 -11.30 -9.92
N ILE A 15 -2.96 -11.46 -10.75
CA ILE A 15 -2.60 -10.46 -11.76
C ILE A 15 -3.75 -10.20 -12.71
N ARG A 16 -4.28 -11.25 -13.34
CA ARG A 16 -5.35 -11.14 -14.33
C ARG A 16 -6.62 -10.52 -13.77
N GLU A 17 -7.02 -10.91 -12.56
CA GLU A 17 -8.23 -10.37 -11.94
C GLU A 17 -8.05 -8.89 -11.56
N TYR A 18 -6.89 -8.50 -11.03
CA TYR A 18 -6.61 -7.11 -10.70
C TYR A 18 -6.56 -6.22 -11.95
N GLU A 19 -5.92 -6.68 -13.03
CA GLU A 19 -5.94 -5.98 -14.32
C GLU A 19 -7.36 -5.85 -14.88
N ALA A 20 -8.17 -6.94 -14.85
CA ALA A 20 -9.55 -6.92 -15.34
C ALA A 20 -10.45 -5.96 -14.53
N MET A 21 -10.16 -5.73 -13.25
CA MET A 21 -10.82 -4.73 -12.40
C MET A 21 -10.36 -3.30 -12.68
N GLY A 22 -9.37 -3.09 -13.55
CA GLY A 22 -8.81 -1.78 -13.87
C GLY A 22 -7.82 -1.25 -12.83
N VAL A 23 -7.25 -2.12 -11.98
CA VAL A 23 -6.21 -1.71 -11.04
C VAL A 23 -4.94 -1.31 -11.80
N SER A 24 -4.31 -0.20 -11.42
CA SER A 24 -3.10 0.29 -12.11
C SER A 24 -1.80 -0.30 -11.55
N ALA A 25 -1.77 -0.63 -10.27
CA ALA A 25 -0.57 -1.12 -9.61
C ALA A 25 -0.89 -2.08 -8.46
N ILE A 26 0.00 -3.05 -8.23
CA ILE A 26 -0.04 -3.92 -7.06
C ILE A 26 1.35 -4.06 -6.45
N PHE A 27 1.40 -4.53 -5.20
CA PHE A 27 2.60 -5.14 -4.65
C PHE A 27 2.34 -6.61 -4.29
N ILE A 28 3.39 -7.43 -4.35
CA ILE A 28 3.44 -8.79 -3.80
C ILE A 28 4.55 -8.83 -2.76
N GLU A 29 4.28 -9.36 -1.56
CA GLU A 29 5.21 -9.41 -0.43
C GLU A 29 5.82 -10.79 -0.20
N ASP A 30 7.00 -10.81 0.42
CA ASP A 30 7.75 -12.03 0.73
C ASP A 30 7.41 -12.65 2.10
N GLN A 31 6.37 -12.17 2.78
CA GLN A 31 5.94 -12.77 4.05
C GLN A 31 5.44 -14.21 3.86
N ALA A 32 5.77 -15.07 4.83
CA ALA A 32 5.19 -16.39 4.93
C ALA A 32 3.78 -16.31 5.54
N ALA A 33 2.83 -17.04 4.97
CA ALA A 33 1.47 -17.12 5.52
C ALA A 33 1.44 -17.86 6.87
N PRO A 34 0.56 -17.46 7.83
CA PRO A 34 -0.29 -16.27 7.77
C PRO A 34 0.50 -14.98 7.99
N LYS A 35 0.28 -14.00 7.11
CA LYS A 35 0.97 -12.70 7.10
C LYS A 35 0.55 -11.79 8.26
N LYS A 36 1.44 -10.87 8.64
CA LYS A 36 1.21 -9.85 9.67
C LYS A 36 1.32 -8.45 9.08
N CYS A 37 0.83 -7.44 9.82
CA CYS A 37 1.10 -6.05 9.48
C CYS A 37 2.62 -5.80 9.49
N GLY A 38 3.13 -5.11 8.47
CA GLY A 38 4.57 -4.92 8.28
C GLY A 38 5.28 -4.10 9.36
N HIS A 39 4.53 -3.34 10.17
CA HIS A 39 5.07 -2.64 11.34
C HIS A 39 4.96 -3.44 12.65
N MET A 40 4.42 -4.67 12.64
CA MET A 40 4.38 -5.57 13.80
C MET A 40 5.64 -6.44 13.90
N GLU A 41 5.85 -7.06 15.06
CA GLU A 41 6.95 -7.99 15.33
C GLU A 41 6.62 -9.45 15.00
N GLY A 42 7.68 -10.24 14.83
CA GLY A 42 7.58 -11.67 14.60
C GLY A 42 7.04 -11.98 13.21
N LYS A 43 7.51 -11.22 12.21
CA LYS A 43 7.27 -11.53 10.81
C LYS A 43 8.17 -12.69 10.41
N LYS A 44 7.74 -13.44 9.41
CA LYS A 44 8.54 -14.49 8.77
C LYS A 44 8.50 -14.23 7.28
N VAL A 45 9.61 -14.40 6.61
CA VAL A 45 9.68 -14.27 5.16
C VAL A 45 10.04 -15.62 4.53
N ILE A 46 9.50 -15.89 3.36
CA ILE A 46 9.83 -17.07 2.58
C ILE A 46 11.26 -17.01 2.05
N GLU A 47 11.78 -18.13 1.56
CA GLU A 47 13.06 -18.15 0.86
C GLU A 47 13.06 -17.17 -0.32
N GLN A 48 14.16 -16.45 -0.51
CA GLN A 48 14.30 -15.47 -1.59
C GLN A 48 13.95 -16.07 -2.96
N LYS A 49 14.38 -17.31 -3.23
CA LYS A 49 14.10 -18.01 -4.49
C LYS A 49 12.61 -18.21 -4.73
N SER A 50 11.86 -18.56 -3.69
CA SER A 50 10.40 -18.73 -3.78
C SER A 50 9.71 -17.41 -4.12
N MET A 51 10.15 -16.31 -3.53
CA MET A 51 9.61 -14.98 -3.86
C MET A 51 9.99 -14.54 -5.28
N VAL A 52 11.22 -14.82 -5.73
CA VAL A 52 11.64 -14.59 -7.12
C VAL A 52 10.70 -15.27 -8.10
N HIS A 53 10.41 -16.57 -7.90
CA HIS A 53 9.47 -17.28 -8.78
C HIS A 53 8.05 -16.69 -8.75
N LYS A 54 7.59 -16.15 -7.62
CA LYS A 54 6.30 -15.45 -7.56
C LYS A 54 6.33 -14.18 -8.41
N ILE A 55 7.40 -13.39 -8.34
CA ILE A 55 7.55 -12.19 -9.19
C ILE A 55 7.63 -12.57 -10.67
N GLU A 56 8.40 -13.58 -11.04
CA GLU A 56 8.47 -14.08 -12.43
C GLU A 56 7.08 -14.51 -12.93
N ALA A 57 6.32 -15.26 -12.11
CA ALA A 57 4.95 -15.65 -12.44
C ALA A 57 4.01 -14.45 -12.58
N ALA A 58 4.19 -13.42 -11.75
CA ALA A 58 3.41 -12.18 -11.83
C ALA A 58 3.69 -11.44 -13.14
N CYS A 59 4.97 -11.23 -13.46
CA CYS A 59 5.39 -10.55 -14.67
C CYS A 59 5.00 -11.32 -15.95
N ALA A 60 5.05 -12.66 -15.92
CA ALA A 60 4.60 -13.50 -17.04
C ALA A 60 3.08 -13.51 -17.23
N ALA A 61 2.31 -13.26 -16.16
CA ALA A 61 0.85 -13.19 -16.20
C ALA A 61 0.29 -11.83 -16.63
N ARG A 62 1.12 -10.78 -16.60
CA ARG A 62 0.77 -9.41 -16.96
C ARG A 62 0.40 -9.32 -18.44
N GLU A 63 -0.81 -8.82 -18.72
CA GLU A 63 -1.27 -8.59 -20.11
C GLU A 63 -1.16 -7.11 -20.48
N ASN A 64 -1.36 -6.19 -19.53
CA ASN A 64 -1.21 -4.76 -19.75
C ASN A 64 0.22 -4.30 -19.40
N PRO A 65 1.02 -3.78 -20.35
CA PRO A 65 2.37 -3.30 -20.05
C PRO A 65 2.41 -2.12 -19.06
N GLU A 66 1.31 -1.37 -18.92
CA GLU A 66 1.19 -0.27 -17.95
C GLU A 66 0.80 -0.73 -16.54
N PHE A 67 0.50 -2.03 -16.35
CA PHE A 67 0.21 -2.57 -15.03
C PHE A 67 1.49 -2.74 -14.22
N PHE A 68 1.57 -1.97 -13.13
CA PHE A 68 2.79 -1.82 -12.35
C PHE A 68 2.89 -2.84 -11.21
N ILE A 69 3.94 -3.65 -11.20
CA ILE A 69 4.20 -4.71 -10.22
C ILE A 69 5.35 -4.29 -9.29
N LEU A 70 5.03 -3.94 -8.05
CA LEU A 70 6.03 -3.78 -6.99
C LEU A 70 6.34 -5.11 -6.31
N ALA A 71 7.63 -5.36 -6.09
CA ALA A 71 8.05 -6.38 -5.14
C ALA A 71 8.28 -5.77 -3.75
N ARG A 72 7.53 -6.24 -2.76
CA ARG A 72 7.66 -5.84 -1.37
C ARG A 72 8.52 -6.85 -0.60
N THR A 73 9.46 -6.37 0.21
CA THR A 73 10.18 -7.22 1.17
C THR A 73 9.94 -6.76 2.60
N ASP A 74 9.59 -7.71 3.45
CA ASP A 74 9.38 -7.56 4.89
C ASP A 74 10.60 -8.00 5.71
N ALA A 75 11.71 -8.33 5.05
CA ALA A 75 12.89 -8.95 5.64
C ALA A 75 13.72 -8.06 6.58
N ILE A 76 13.48 -6.74 6.62
CA ILE A 76 14.23 -5.81 7.50
C ILE A 76 14.10 -6.23 8.97
N GLU A 77 12.89 -6.55 9.44
CA GLU A 77 12.67 -6.92 10.84
C GLU A 77 13.25 -8.29 11.20
N PRO A 78 12.96 -9.39 10.47
CA PRO A 78 13.45 -10.70 10.87
C PRO A 78 14.92 -10.94 10.51
N HIS A 79 15.43 -10.38 9.41
CA HIS A 79 16.75 -10.75 8.85
C HIS A 79 17.70 -9.55 8.67
N GLY A 80 17.24 -8.32 8.91
CA GLY A 80 18.04 -7.10 8.81
C GLY A 80 18.11 -6.50 7.41
N LEU A 81 18.54 -5.24 7.35
CA LEU A 81 18.57 -4.44 6.12
C LEU A 81 19.39 -5.08 5.00
N ARG A 82 20.53 -5.71 5.31
CA ARG A 82 21.40 -6.32 4.28
C ARG A 82 20.71 -7.45 3.52
N ASP A 83 19.91 -8.28 4.20
CA ASP A 83 19.12 -9.34 3.54
C ASP A 83 18.03 -8.74 2.67
N ALA A 84 17.31 -7.74 3.20
CA ALA A 84 16.27 -7.03 2.47
C ALA A 84 16.80 -6.41 1.16
N LEU A 85 17.95 -5.72 1.20
CA LEU A 85 18.56 -5.11 -0.01
C LEU A 85 18.89 -6.17 -1.08
N LYS A 86 19.47 -7.32 -0.69
CA LYS A 86 19.74 -8.43 -1.63
C LYS A 86 18.47 -8.99 -2.26
N ARG A 87 17.41 -9.12 -1.46
CA ARG A 87 16.08 -9.54 -1.92
C ARG A 87 15.51 -8.55 -2.93
N GLY A 88 15.54 -7.25 -2.61
CA GLY A 88 15.11 -6.19 -3.52
C GLY A 88 15.82 -6.24 -4.88
N GLU A 89 17.14 -6.41 -4.88
CA GLU A 89 17.91 -6.57 -6.13
C GLU A 89 17.47 -7.82 -6.92
N ALA A 90 17.26 -8.94 -6.23
CA ALA A 90 16.81 -10.18 -6.88
C ALA A 90 15.40 -10.05 -7.46
N TYR A 91 14.51 -9.32 -6.80
CA TYR A 91 13.14 -9.12 -7.26
C TYR A 91 13.06 -8.19 -8.48
N LEU A 92 13.92 -7.18 -8.55
CA LEU A 92 14.07 -6.35 -9.75
C LEU A 92 14.63 -7.18 -10.91
N LYS A 93 15.63 -8.03 -10.67
CA LYS A 93 16.15 -8.96 -11.70
C LYS A 93 15.10 -9.95 -12.19
N ALA A 94 14.13 -10.30 -11.35
CA ALA A 94 12.99 -11.15 -11.69
C ALA A 94 11.92 -10.42 -12.54
N GLY A 95 12.04 -9.10 -12.73
CA GLY A 95 11.17 -8.32 -13.60
C GLY A 95 10.17 -7.41 -12.89
N ALA A 96 10.23 -7.26 -11.57
CA ALA A 96 9.42 -6.27 -10.87
C ALA A 96 9.76 -4.84 -11.36
N ASP A 97 8.73 -4.00 -11.52
CA ASP A 97 8.90 -2.63 -12.02
C ASP A 97 9.43 -1.68 -10.93
N GLY A 98 9.25 -2.05 -9.67
CA GLY A 98 9.74 -1.30 -8.51
C GLY A 98 9.86 -2.15 -7.26
N VAL A 99 10.47 -1.58 -6.23
CA VAL A 99 10.66 -2.25 -4.93
C VAL A 99 10.08 -1.44 -3.79
N TYR A 100 9.64 -2.16 -2.77
CA TYR A 100 9.10 -1.62 -1.54
C TYR A 100 9.76 -2.32 -0.36
N PHE A 101 10.63 -1.61 0.34
CA PHE A 101 11.24 -2.10 1.58
C PHE A 101 10.34 -1.74 2.76
N GLU A 102 9.76 -2.74 3.40
CA GLU A 102 8.88 -2.49 4.53
C GLU A 102 9.65 -2.26 5.83
N GLY A 103 9.21 -1.23 6.56
CA GLY A 103 9.65 -0.96 7.91
C GLY A 103 11.11 -0.52 8.11
N PRO A 104 11.75 0.28 7.24
CA PRO A 104 12.99 0.98 7.63
C PRO A 104 12.75 1.75 8.94
N THR A 105 13.64 1.63 9.92
CA THR A 105 13.37 2.12 11.28
C THR A 105 14.01 3.47 11.61
N ASP A 106 14.88 3.97 10.75
CA ASP A 106 15.61 5.21 10.96
C ASP A 106 16.03 5.84 9.62
N LEU A 107 16.50 7.10 9.68
CA LEU A 107 16.92 7.85 8.51
C LEU A 107 18.13 7.22 7.80
N LYS A 108 19.05 6.58 8.52
CA LYS A 108 20.24 5.95 7.91
C LYS A 108 19.84 4.77 7.03
N GLN A 109 18.84 4.00 7.44
CA GLN A 109 18.29 2.93 6.62
C GLN A 109 17.60 3.49 5.36
N LEU A 110 16.80 4.55 5.50
CA LEU A 110 16.16 5.23 4.36
C LEU A 110 17.20 5.78 3.37
N GLU A 111 18.23 6.47 3.85
CA GLU A 111 19.36 6.98 3.04
C GLU A 111 20.09 5.84 2.33
N LYS A 112 20.31 4.71 3.02
CA LYS A 112 20.99 3.54 2.46
C LYS A 112 20.18 2.89 1.35
N ILE A 113 18.88 2.68 1.57
CA ILE A 113 17.95 2.16 0.56
C ILE A 113 17.90 3.10 -0.64
N GLY A 114 17.69 4.39 -0.37
CA GLY A 114 17.63 5.45 -1.37
C GLY A 114 18.88 5.51 -2.25
N LYS A 115 20.06 5.44 -1.65
CA LYS A 115 21.33 5.44 -2.38
C LYS A 115 21.49 4.24 -3.32
N GLU A 116 21.00 3.07 -2.93
CA GLU A 116 21.15 1.83 -3.71
C GLU A 116 20.06 1.65 -4.76
N PHE A 117 18.83 2.07 -4.46
CA PHE A 117 17.64 1.76 -5.27
C PHE A 117 16.96 2.99 -5.87
N GLY A 118 17.31 4.22 -5.49
CA GLY A 118 16.60 5.45 -5.87
C GLY A 118 16.67 5.85 -7.35
N LYS A 119 17.37 5.07 -8.19
CA LYS A 119 17.30 5.19 -9.66
C LYS A 119 16.16 4.37 -10.27
N LEU A 120 15.52 3.55 -9.48
CA LEU A 120 14.40 2.70 -9.83
C LEU A 120 13.17 3.16 -9.04
N PRO A 121 11.95 2.83 -9.48
CA PRO A 121 10.76 3.10 -8.69
C PRO A 121 10.85 2.46 -7.31
N LEU A 122 10.79 3.29 -6.29
CA LEU A 122 11.06 2.92 -4.90
C LEU A 122 9.92 3.43 -4.03
N ALA A 123 9.26 2.51 -3.33
CA ALA A 123 8.16 2.82 -2.44
C ALA A 123 8.54 2.68 -0.97
N VAL A 124 7.85 3.46 -0.14
CA VAL A 124 7.90 3.39 1.32
C VAL A 124 6.50 3.57 1.88
N SER A 125 6.21 2.93 3.01
CA SER A 125 5.02 3.17 3.80
C SER A 125 5.35 4.00 5.03
N VAL A 126 4.41 4.85 5.43
CA VAL A 126 4.51 5.63 6.67
C VAL A 126 3.17 5.51 7.42
N LEU A 127 3.25 5.10 8.68
CA LEU A 127 2.10 5.02 9.59
C LEU A 127 2.22 6.13 10.64
N GLU A 128 1.34 7.12 10.57
CA GLU A 128 1.24 8.18 11.57
C GLU A 128 0.85 7.58 12.94
N GLY A 129 1.57 7.95 14.01
CA GLY A 129 1.17 7.61 15.38
C GLY A 129 1.40 6.16 15.82
N GLY A 130 2.33 5.43 15.19
CA GLY A 130 2.68 4.07 15.64
C GLY A 130 3.51 3.22 14.67
N GLY A 131 3.84 3.74 13.48
CA GLY A 131 4.77 3.08 12.56
C GLY A 131 6.21 3.10 13.04
N LYS A 132 6.98 2.09 12.61
CA LYS A 132 8.44 2.03 12.84
C LYS A 132 9.22 3.01 11.95
N THR A 133 8.66 3.39 10.79
CA THR A 133 9.33 4.25 9.81
C THR A 133 9.14 5.73 10.16
N PRO A 134 10.22 6.53 10.22
CA PRO A 134 10.12 7.93 10.56
C PRO A 134 9.31 8.68 9.51
N TRP A 135 8.45 9.58 9.97
CA TRP A 135 7.71 10.46 9.09
C TRP A 135 8.66 11.54 8.54
N LEU A 136 8.66 11.73 7.22
CA LEU A 136 9.35 12.84 6.53
C LEU A 136 8.37 13.53 5.56
N PRO A 137 8.57 14.82 5.24
CA PRO A 137 7.83 15.47 4.17
C PRO A 137 8.08 14.77 2.82
N PRO A 138 7.10 14.73 1.90
CA PRO A 138 7.25 14.08 0.59
C PRO A 138 8.50 14.53 -0.18
N LYS A 139 8.86 15.81 -0.10
CA LYS A 139 10.08 16.34 -0.73
C LYS A 139 11.35 15.67 -0.21
N GLN A 140 11.44 15.41 1.09
CA GLN A 140 12.60 14.76 1.68
C GLN A 140 12.68 13.28 1.28
N PHE A 141 11.54 12.57 1.22
CA PHE A 141 11.50 11.22 0.67
C PHE A 141 11.98 11.18 -0.78
N PHE A 142 11.54 12.15 -1.60
CA PHE A 142 11.98 12.26 -2.98
C PHE A 142 13.48 12.56 -3.12
N GLU A 143 14.03 13.45 -2.29
CA GLU A 143 15.48 13.73 -2.23
C GLU A 143 16.29 12.50 -1.81
N LEU A 144 15.71 11.61 -0.99
CA LEU A 144 16.29 10.32 -0.65
C LEU A 144 16.12 9.27 -1.77
N GLY A 145 15.36 9.54 -2.83
CA GLY A 145 15.18 8.63 -3.97
C GLY A 145 13.90 7.79 -3.94
N PHE A 146 12.98 8.04 -3.00
CA PHE A 146 11.66 7.37 -2.99
C PHE A 146 10.70 8.08 -3.94
N SER A 147 10.09 7.33 -4.85
CA SER A 147 9.16 7.84 -5.87
C SER A 147 7.69 7.58 -5.53
N MET A 148 7.41 6.74 -4.53
CA MET A 148 6.06 6.41 -4.07
C MET A 148 6.01 6.40 -2.54
N ILE A 149 4.97 7.00 -1.97
CA ILE A 149 4.73 7.02 -0.53
C ILE A 149 3.32 6.49 -0.25
N LEU A 150 3.23 5.49 0.62
CA LEU A 150 1.99 4.85 1.03
C LEU A 150 1.63 5.32 2.44
N TYR A 151 0.42 5.86 2.60
CA TYR A 151 -0.12 6.34 3.88
C TYR A 151 -1.33 5.50 4.32
N PRO A 152 -1.15 4.17 4.54
CA PRO A 152 -2.27 3.23 4.63
C PRO A 152 -3.21 3.48 5.81
N THR A 153 -2.71 4.10 6.90
CA THR A 153 -3.51 4.33 8.11
C THR A 153 -3.96 5.78 8.28
N SER A 154 -3.49 6.72 7.46
CA SER A 154 -3.74 8.15 7.68
C SER A 154 -5.23 8.49 7.72
N ILE A 155 -5.99 8.06 6.71
CA ILE A 155 -7.44 8.29 6.68
C ILE A 155 -8.15 7.36 7.69
N LEU A 156 -7.71 6.11 7.79
CA LEU A 156 -8.31 5.13 8.69
C LEU A 156 -8.29 5.57 10.17
N PHE A 157 -7.17 6.06 10.67
CA PHE A 157 -7.05 6.51 12.06
C PHE A 157 -7.89 7.77 12.33
N ARG A 158 -8.01 8.66 11.35
CA ARG A 158 -8.90 9.83 11.44
C ARG A 158 -10.37 9.40 11.49
N MET A 159 -10.76 8.46 10.63
CA MET A 159 -12.12 7.88 10.63
C MET A 159 -12.44 7.19 11.96
N ALA A 160 -11.53 6.36 12.48
CA ALA A 160 -11.72 5.69 13.76
C ALA A 160 -12.02 6.69 14.88
N LYS A 161 -11.27 7.81 14.94
CA LYS A 161 -11.50 8.82 15.96
C LYS A 161 -12.80 9.62 15.78
N ALA A 162 -13.22 9.83 14.53
CA ALA A 162 -14.51 10.47 14.24
C ALA A 162 -15.69 9.57 14.66
N ILE A 163 -15.61 8.27 14.37
CA ILE A 163 -16.62 7.28 14.79
C ILE A 163 -16.72 7.20 16.31
N GLU A 164 -15.60 7.14 17.03
CA GLU A 164 -15.60 7.16 18.51
C GLU A 164 -16.30 8.41 19.07
N ARG A 165 -16.02 9.59 18.51
CA ARG A 165 -16.65 10.84 18.95
C ARG A 165 -18.15 10.84 18.69
N GLY A 166 -18.58 10.50 17.48
CA GLY A 166 -20.00 10.42 17.16
C GLY A 166 -20.76 9.41 18.04
N ALA A 167 -20.17 8.26 18.33
CA ALA A 167 -20.75 7.29 19.26
C ALA A 167 -20.85 7.83 20.70
N SER A 168 -19.86 8.61 21.15
CA SER A 168 -19.89 9.28 22.45
C SER A 168 -20.98 10.35 22.53
N ASP A 169 -21.15 11.17 21.49
CA ASP A 169 -22.20 12.20 21.45
C ASP A 169 -23.59 11.56 21.52
N LEU A 170 -23.83 10.52 20.71
CA LEU A 170 -25.08 9.75 20.74
C LEU A 170 -25.36 9.15 22.12
N LYS A 171 -24.34 8.56 22.77
CA LYS A 171 -24.48 7.99 24.11
C LYS A 171 -24.89 9.03 25.15
N ASN A 172 -24.45 10.28 25.00
CA ASN A 172 -24.74 11.37 25.93
C ASN A 172 -25.96 12.22 25.51
N GLY A 173 -26.62 11.88 24.40
CA GLY A 173 -27.78 12.63 23.89
C GLY A 173 -27.41 13.99 23.28
N HIS A 174 -26.18 14.16 22.81
CA HIS A 174 -25.73 15.38 22.14
C HIS A 174 -25.86 15.26 20.62
N PRO A 175 -26.27 16.34 19.91
CA PRO A 175 -26.26 16.35 18.46
C PRO A 175 -24.83 16.39 17.92
N MET A 176 -24.66 16.00 16.65
CA MET A 176 -23.40 16.15 15.93
C MET A 176 -22.96 17.62 15.88
N SER A 177 -21.69 17.88 16.20
CA SER A 177 -21.07 19.19 16.04
C SER A 177 -20.91 19.57 14.56
N SER A 178 -21.06 20.85 14.23
CA SER A 178 -20.90 21.39 12.88
C SER A 178 -19.50 21.20 12.26
N VAL A 179 -18.48 20.88 13.07
CA VAL A 179 -17.10 20.62 12.58
C VAL A 179 -16.74 19.14 12.52
N ASP A 180 -17.58 18.24 13.04
CA ASP A 180 -17.29 16.81 13.12
C ASP A 180 -17.95 16.00 11.99
N GLY A 181 -18.68 16.64 11.08
CA GLY A 181 -19.34 15.98 9.97
C GLY A 181 -19.73 16.91 8.82
N VAL A 182 -20.46 16.34 7.86
CA VAL A 182 -20.99 17.06 6.71
C VAL A 182 -22.51 17.22 6.85
N ASP A 183 -23.05 18.31 6.33
CA ASP A 183 -24.50 18.47 6.19
C ASP A 183 -25.04 17.71 4.96
N MET A 184 -26.37 17.73 4.79
CA MET A 184 -27.01 17.04 3.66
C MET A 184 -26.48 17.55 2.32
N LYS A 185 -26.35 18.87 2.15
CA LYS A 185 -25.91 19.48 0.88
C LYS A 185 -24.49 19.04 0.53
N GLN A 186 -23.57 19.06 1.50
CA GLN A 186 -22.20 18.59 1.33
C GLN A 186 -22.17 17.08 1.00
N PHE A 187 -23.01 16.28 1.65
CA PHE A 187 -23.13 14.85 1.36
C PHE A 187 -23.61 14.58 -0.07
N GLU A 188 -24.62 15.32 -0.55
CA GLU A 188 -25.09 15.23 -1.94
C GLU A 188 -24.00 15.62 -2.95
N GLU A 189 -23.20 16.63 -2.64
CA GLU A 189 -22.08 17.08 -3.47
C GLU A 189 -20.97 16.03 -3.52
N ILE A 190 -20.61 15.43 -2.38
CA ILE A 190 -19.63 14.33 -2.30
C ILE A 190 -20.08 13.13 -3.14
N LEU A 191 -21.37 12.76 -3.06
CA LEU A 191 -21.95 11.67 -3.84
C LEU A 191 -22.28 12.05 -5.30
N SER A 192 -22.03 13.30 -5.70
CA SER A 192 -22.33 13.81 -7.03
C SER A 192 -23.80 13.65 -7.44
N LEU A 193 -24.76 13.78 -6.52
CA LEU A 193 -26.17 13.53 -6.80
C LEU A 193 -26.76 14.44 -7.89
N LYS A 194 -26.22 15.66 -8.04
CA LYS A 194 -26.62 16.55 -9.15
C LYS A 194 -26.34 15.94 -10.52
N PHE A 195 -25.23 15.24 -10.68
CA PHE A 195 -24.90 14.55 -11.92
C PHE A 195 -25.90 13.41 -12.18
N TRP A 196 -26.20 12.60 -11.17
CA TRP A 196 -27.17 11.50 -11.29
C TRP A 196 -28.57 11.98 -11.63
N ALA A 197 -29.05 13.04 -10.96
CA ALA A 197 -30.33 13.65 -11.28
C ALA A 197 -30.38 14.19 -12.73
N GLN A 198 -29.26 14.65 -13.29
CA GLN A 198 -29.18 15.04 -14.70
C GLN A 198 -29.23 13.82 -15.63
N MET A 199 -28.60 12.71 -15.26
CA MET A 199 -28.66 11.46 -16.02
C MET A 199 -30.08 10.89 -16.07
N GLU A 200 -30.77 10.82 -14.93
CA GLU A 200 -32.16 10.38 -14.85
C GLU A 200 -33.10 11.24 -15.71
N LYS A 201 -32.91 12.57 -15.69
CA LYS A 201 -33.67 13.48 -16.56
C LYS A 201 -33.37 13.30 -18.04
N LYS A 202 -32.11 13.01 -18.38
CA LYS A 202 -31.67 12.83 -19.77
C LYS A 202 -32.11 11.48 -20.35
N PHE A 203 -32.16 10.45 -19.51
CA PHE A 203 -32.50 9.09 -19.88
C PHE A 203 -33.63 8.57 -18.99
N PRO A 204 -34.86 9.08 -19.16
CA PRO A 204 -36.01 8.57 -18.42
C PRO A 204 -36.26 7.11 -18.81
N VAL A 205 -36.43 6.24 -17.82
CA VAL A 205 -36.84 4.84 -17.97
C VAL A 205 -38.22 4.67 -17.35
#